data_AF-A0A3D1HM06-F1
#
_entry.id   AF-A0A3D1HM06-F1
#
_cell.length_a   1.000
_cell.length_b   1.000
_cell.length_c   1.000
_cell.angle_alpha   90.00
_cell.angle_beta   90.00
_cell.angle_gamma   90.00
#
_symmetry.space_group_name_H-M   'P 1'
#
loop_
_entity.id
_entity.type
_entity.pdbx_description
1 polymer ?
#
loop_
_entity_poly.entity_id
_entity_poly.type
_entity_poly.pdbx_seq_one_letter_code
_entity_poly.pdbx_strand_id
1 'polypeptide(L)' 'SYAALALPAITAAGGRFMARGMPDAIHEAGKTTRTVIIEFESVAAAEAAYESEAYSEALAVLGDAALRDIRIIAGA' A
#
# COMPACT_ATOMS: atom_id res chain seq x y z
N SER A 1 10.98 -8.71 6.83
CA SER A 1 10.62 -7.29 6.99
C SER A 1 9.23 -7.07 6.43
N TYR A 2 8.51 -6.03 6.86
CA TYR A 2 7.17 -5.70 6.34
C TYR A 2 7.11 -5.77 4.80
N ALA A 3 8.06 -5.14 4.11
CA ALA A 3 8.10 -5.10 2.66
C ALA A 3 8.25 -6.48 1.99
N ALA A 4 8.93 -7.43 2.63
CA ALA A 4 9.13 -8.78 2.08
C ALA A 4 7.86 -9.64 2.16
N LEU A 5 6.94 -9.35 3.09
CA LEU A 5 5.65 -10.04 3.23
C LEU A 5 4.53 -9.31 2.49
N ALA A 6 4.51 -7.97 2.57
CA ALA A 6 3.47 -7.16 1.96
C ALA A 6 3.50 -7.23 0.42
N LEU A 7 4.67 -7.23 -0.21
CA LEU A 7 4.74 -7.23 -1.68
C LEU A 7 4.11 -8.48 -2.30
N PRO A 8 4.49 -9.69 -1.88
CA PRO A 8 3.87 -10.91 -2.39
C PRO A 8 2.36 -10.96 -2.10
N ALA A 9 1.92 -10.56 -0.90
CA ALA A 9 0.50 -10.54 -0.55
C ALA A 9 -0.32 -9.62 -1.46
N ILE A 10 0.15 -8.38 -1.65
CA ILE A 10 -0.50 -7.38 -2.53
C ILE A 10 -0.56 -7.90 -3.97
N THR A 11 0.56 -8.42 -4.49
CA THR A 11 0.66 -8.87 -5.88
C THR A 11 -0.22 -10.11 -6.12
N ALA A 12 -0.25 -11.04 -5.17
CA ALA A 12 -1.10 -12.23 -5.25
C ALA A 12 -2.60 -11.88 -5.19
N ALA A 13 -2.96 -10.80 -4.50
CA ALA A 13 -4.32 -10.25 -4.48
C ALA A 13 -4.67 -9.41 -5.73
N GLY A 14 -3.82 -9.41 -6.76
CA GLY A 14 -4.06 -8.69 -8.01
C GLY A 14 -3.62 -7.22 -8.02
N GLY A 15 -2.92 -6.76 -6.98
CA GLY A 15 -2.42 -5.39 -6.90
C GLY A 15 -1.25 -5.13 -7.85
N ARG A 16 -1.38 -4.10 -8.69
CA ARG A 16 -0.34 -3.63 -9.61
C ARG A 16 0.31 -2.35 -9.09
N PHE A 17 1.61 -2.40 -8.81
CA PHE A 17 2.35 -1.21 -8.37
C PHE A 17 2.55 -0.24 -9.53
N MET A 18 1.96 0.95 -9.42
CA MET A 18 2.12 2.05 -10.39
C MET A 18 3.28 2.96 -10.03
N ALA A 19 3.50 3.18 -8.72
CA ALA A 19 4.63 3.93 -8.20
C ALA A 19 5.01 3.45 -6.79
N ARG A 20 6.30 3.48 -6.47
CA ARG A 20 6.81 3.10 -5.15
C ARG A 20 8.19 3.74 -4.89
N GLY A 21 8.24 4.81 -4.09
CA GLY A 21 9.48 5.54 -3.89
C GLY A 21 9.37 6.72 -2.93
N MET A 22 10.45 7.47 -2.79
CA MET A 22 10.39 8.83 -2.23
C MET A 22 9.84 9.78 -3.30
N PRO A 23 9.11 10.83 -2.93
CA PRO A 23 8.65 11.83 -3.89
C PRO A 23 9.84 12.58 -4.50
N ASP A 24 9.83 12.74 -5.82
CA ASP A 24 10.83 13.55 -6.54
C ASP A 24 10.56 15.07 -6.40
N ALA A 25 9.29 15.44 -6.19
CA ALA A 25 8.84 16.80 -5.93
C ALA A 25 7.65 16.78 -4.96
N ILE A 26 7.51 17.85 -4.17
CA ILE A 26 6.49 18.00 -3.14
C ILE A 26 5.87 19.39 -3.28
N HIS A 27 4.54 19.46 -3.21
CA HIS A 27 3.78 20.70 -3.28
C HIS A 27 2.84 20.82 -2.07
N GLU A 28 2.48 22.07 -1.73
CA GLU A 28 1.55 22.42 -0.65
C GLU A 28 1.89 21.73 0.69
N ALA A 29 0.92 21.02 1.30
CA ALA A 29 1.08 20.30 2.56
C ALA A 29 1.67 18.89 2.39
N GLY A 30 2.24 18.57 1.23
CA GLY A 30 2.88 17.28 0.98
C GLY A 30 4.08 17.02 1.91
N LYS A 31 4.37 15.75 2.19
CA LYS A 31 5.45 15.33 3.09
C LYS A 31 6.52 14.54 2.34
N THR A 32 7.78 14.66 2.78
CA THR A 32 8.91 13.87 2.28
C THR A 32 8.88 12.47 2.88
N THR A 33 7.87 11.68 2.52
CA THR A 33 7.66 10.31 2.99
C THR A 33 7.48 9.38 1.81
N ARG A 34 7.85 8.11 1.97
CA ARG A 34 7.63 7.11 0.93
C ARG A 34 6.15 7.05 0.55
N THR A 35 5.86 7.15 -0.75
CA THR A 35 4.53 7.03 -1.32
C THR A 35 4.46 5.81 -2.22
N VAL A 36 3.34 5.10 -2.15
CA VAL A 36 3.07 3.90 -2.94
C VAL A 36 1.69 4.05 -3.58
N ILE A 37 1.62 3.84 -4.89
CA ILE A 37 0.37 3.83 -5.64
C ILE A 37 0.20 2.42 -6.20
N ILE A 38 -0.92 1.78 -5.87
CA ILE A 38 -1.26 0.43 -6.28
C ILE A 38 -2.63 0.50 -6.94
N GLU A 39 -2.73 -0.06 -8.13
CA GLU A 39 -3.99 -0.21 -8.85
C GLU A 39 -4.53 -1.63 -8.63
N PHE A 40 -5.85 -1.73 -8.47
CA PHE A 40 -6.59 -2.98 -8.39
C PHE A 40 -7.76 -2.92 -9.38
N GLU A 41 -8.30 -4.08 -9.73
CA GLU A 41 -9.46 -4.19 -10.63
C GLU A 41 -10.71 -3.46 -10.11
N SER A 42 -10.89 -3.38 -8.79
CA SER A 42 -12.00 -2.67 -8.16
C SER A 42 -11.68 -2.22 -6.73
N VAL A 43 -12.51 -1.33 -6.18
CA VAL A 43 -12.45 -0.95 -4.76
C VAL A 43 -12.57 -2.17 -3.85
N ALA A 44 -13.51 -3.08 -4.14
CA ALA A 44 -13.70 -4.29 -3.36
C ALA A 44 -12.46 -5.21 -3.38
N ALA A 45 -11.77 -5.31 -4.53
CA ALA A 45 -10.52 -6.07 -4.61
C ALA A 45 -9.41 -5.45 -3.77
N ALA A 46 -9.30 -4.11 -3.76
CA ALA A 46 -8.33 -3.40 -2.93
C ALA A 46 -8.63 -3.57 -1.42
N GLU A 47 -9.90 -3.52 -1.02
CA GLU A 47 -10.33 -3.76 0.36
C GLU A 47 -10.03 -5.20 0.79
N ALA A 48 -10.41 -6.20 -0.03
CA ALA A 48 -10.13 -7.60 0.24
C ALA A 48 -8.61 -7.88 0.35
N ALA A 49 -7.79 -7.22 -0.48
CA ALA A 49 -6.33 -7.32 -0.38
C ALA A 49 -5.81 -6.78 0.97
N TYR A 50 -6.34 -5.63 1.41
CA TYR A 50 -5.96 -5.01 2.68
C TYR A 50 -6.40 -5.83 3.89
N GLU A 51 -7.58 -6.45 3.83
CA GLU A 51 -8.13 -7.30 4.90
C GLU A 51 -7.61 -8.74 4.90
N SER A 52 -6.83 -9.12 3.88
CA SER A 52 -6.31 -10.48 3.76
C SER A 52 -5.41 -10.90 4.93
N GLU A 53 -5.44 -12.19 5.26
CA GLU A 53 -4.57 -12.77 6.29
C GLU A 53 -3.08 -12.52 5.97
N ALA A 54 -2.68 -12.75 4.72
CA ALA A 54 -1.29 -12.56 4.28
C ALA A 54 -0.81 -11.11 4.43
N TYR A 55 -1.68 -10.11 4.20
CA TYR A 55 -1.32 -8.72 4.43
C TYR A 55 -1.34 -8.37 5.93
N SER A 56 -2.27 -8.94 6.70
CA SER A 56 -2.33 -8.79 8.16
C SER A 56 -1.07 -9.30 8.85
N GLU A 57 -0.49 -10.43 8.40
CA GLU A 57 0.82 -10.91 8.86
C GLU A 57 1.94 -9.89 8.60
N ALA A 58 1.91 -9.22 7.44
CA ALA A 58 2.86 -8.16 7.14
C ALA A 58 2.69 -6.98 8.11
N LEU A 59 1.46 -6.60 8.45
CA LEU A 59 1.17 -5.54 9.42
C LEU A 59 1.67 -5.89 10.83
N ALA A 60 1.54 -7.15 11.25
CA ALA A 60 2.09 -7.62 12.51
C ALA A 60 3.61 -7.43 12.58
N VAL A 61 4.33 -7.70 11.47
CA VAL A 61 5.77 -7.44 11.37
C VAL A 61 6.10 -5.95 11.31
N LEU A 62 5.20 -5.11 10.80
CA LEU A 62 5.38 -3.66 10.78
C LEU A 62 5.30 -3.06 12.18
N GLY A 63 4.35 -3.51 13.00
CA GLY A 63 4.13 -2.97 14.34
C GLY A 63 3.94 -1.46 14.33
N ASP A 64 4.69 -0.75 15.17
CA ASP A 64 4.72 0.71 15.30
C ASP A 64 5.84 1.38 14.50
N ALA A 65 6.56 0.63 13.66
CA ALA A 65 7.74 1.14 12.94
C ALA A 65 7.40 2.24 11.91
N ALA A 66 6.13 2.44 11.56
CA ALA A 66 5.69 3.51 10.67
C ALA A 66 4.25 3.97 10.94
N LEU A 67 4.03 5.28 10.93
CA LEU A 67 2.69 5.87 10.77
C LEU A 67 2.37 5.95 9.28
N ARG A 68 1.21 5.43 8.87
CA ARG A 68 0.79 5.35 7.47
C ARG A 68 -0.58 5.96 7.27
N ASP A 69 -0.74 6.64 6.15
CA ASP A 69 -2.03 7.07 5.60
C ASP A 69 -2.31 6.19 4.38
N ILE A 70 -3.38 5.41 4.44
CA ILE A 70 -3.80 4.51 3.37
C ILE A 70 -5.22 4.89 2.99
N ARG A 71 -5.46 5.06 1.70
CA ARG A 71 -6.75 5.42 1.13
C ARG A 71 -7.03 4.51 -0.05
N ILE A 72 -8.26 4.01 -0.12
CA ILE A 72 -8.78 3.29 -1.28
C ILE A 72 -9.80 4.21 -1.93
N ILE A 73 -9.64 4.46 -3.23
CA ILE A 73 -10.51 5.35 -4.01
C ILE A 73 -10.93 4.63 -5.29
N ALA A 74 -12.14 4.91 -5.76
CA ALA A 74 -12.54 4.49 -7.09
C ALA A 74 -11.73 5.25 -8.15
N GLY A 75 -11.35 4.56 -9.22
CA GLY A 75 -10.80 5.20 -10.42
C GLY A 75 -11.87 6.03 -11.15
N ALA A 76 -11.41 6.93 -12.03
CA ALA A 76 -12.28 7.76 -12.88
C ALA A 76 -12.73 7.00 -14.14
#